data_AF-A0A5Q8CGT6-F1
#
_entry.id   AF-A0A5Q8CGT6-F1
#
_cell.length_a   1.000
_cell.length_b   1.000
_cell.length_c   1.000
_cell.angle_alpha   90.00
_cell.angle_beta   90.00
_cell.angle_gamma   90.00
#
_symmetry.space_group_name_H-M   'P 1'
#
loop_
_entity.id
_entity.type
_entity.pdbx_description
1 polymer ?
#
loop_
_entity_poly.entity_id
_entity_poly.type
_entity_poly.pdbx_seq_one_letter_code
_entity_poly.pdbx_strand_id
1 'polypeptide(L)'
;MRRVFALLLSAAIGLQPALADGITSKAKRELAQKNGGVYDDPEYDPATTTRMFRVSTGPSTLPPGQVAARIKDIAQLQSARDNQLVGYGLVIGLAGTGDSLRNSPFTEQSIRAMLENLGIATEGGSARAKNVAAVIVTANMPPFVQSGARIDIDVSSMGDATSLAGGTLVMTPLKAADGEI
;
A
#
# COMPACT_ATOMS: atom_id res chain seq x y z
N MET A 1 55.93 44.33 -4.32
CA MET A 1 55.29 44.87 -5.52
C MET A 1 55.47 43.91 -6.68
N ARG A 2 54.38 43.64 -7.42
CA ARG A 2 54.28 43.00 -8.75
C ARG A 2 54.59 41.49 -8.86
N ARG A 3 53.57 40.67 -8.56
CA ARG A 3 53.38 39.33 -9.14
C ARG A 3 51.89 39.11 -9.44
N VAL A 4 51.41 39.76 -10.49
CA VAL A 4 50.13 39.46 -11.14
C VAL A 4 50.39 39.74 -12.62
N PHE A 5 50.64 38.71 -13.42
CA PHE A 5 50.43 38.69 -14.89
C PHE A 5 50.98 37.37 -15.44
N ALA A 6 50.15 36.32 -15.37
CA ALA A 6 50.21 35.14 -16.25
C ALA A 6 49.03 34.22 -15.86
N LEU A 7 47.81 34.70 -16.07
CA LEU A 7 46.59 33.92 -15.90
C LEU A 7 45.67 34.29 -17.08
N LEU A 8 46.09 33.91 -18.29
CA LEU A 8 45.34 34.09 -19.52
C LEU A 8 45.53 32.88 -20.46
N LEU A 9 45.54 31.66 -19.91
CA LEU A 9 45.51 30.44 -20.74
C LEU A 9 44.99 29.21 -19.98
N SER A 10 43.74 29.24 -19.48
CA SER A 10 43.04 28.01 -19.03
C SER A 10 41.56 28.24 -18.65
N ALA A 11 40.83 29.06 -19.41
CA ALA A 11 39.38 29.26 -19.19
C ALA A 11 38.56 29.22 -20.48
N ALA A 12 38.99 28.45 -21.48
CA ALA A 12 38.30 28.31 -22.76
C ALA A 12 37.96 26.85 -23.11
N ILE A 13 37.80 25.99 -22.10
CA ILE A 13 37.26 24.63 -22.27
C ILE A 13 36.17 24.47 -21.21
N GLY A 14 34.91 24.64 -21.60
CA GLY A 14 33.83 24.34 -20.66
C GLY A 14 32.45 24.88 -21.02
N LEU A 15 32.28 25.71 -22.04
CA LEU A 15 30.95 26.20 -22.40
C LEU A 15 30.67 25.97 -23.90
N GLN A 16 29.77 24.99 -24.12
CA GLN A 16 29.03 24.67 -25.36
C GLN A 16 29.74 23.71 -26.33
N PRO A 17 29.06 22.60 -26.73
CA PRO A 17 27.75 22.64 -27.38
C PRO A 17 26.71 21.80 -26.64
N ALA A 18 25.81 22.46 -25.90
CA ALA A 18 24.60 21.84 -25.36
C ALA A 18 23.32 22.50 -25.90
N LEU A 19 23.44 23.32 -26.94
CA LEU A 19 22.33 24.05 -27.57
C LEU A 19 22.14 23.70 -29.06
N ALA A 20 22.84 22.68 -29.57
CA ALA A 20 22.66 22.20 -30.93
C ALA A 20 21.66 21.05 -31.05
N ASP A 21 21.41 20.31 -29.97
CA ASP A 21 20.36 19.29 -29.97
C ASP A 21 19.04 19.98 -29.65
N GLY A 22 18.17 20.05 -30.65
CA GLY A 22 16.77 20.37 -30.45
C GLY A 22 16.20 19.54 -29.30
N ILE A 23 15.21 20.11 -28.61
CA ILE A 23 14.52 19.53 -27.46
C ILE A 23 14.36 18.01 -27.64
N THR A 24 14.91 17.21 -26.73
CA THR A 24 14.81 15.75 -26.79
C THR A 24 13.35 15.32 -26.85
N SER A 25 13.05 14.21 -27.55
CA SER A 25 11.67 13.70 -27.70
C SER A 25 10.97 13.49 -26.34
N LYS A 26 11.72 13.13 -25.30
CA LYS A 26 11.24 13.07 -23.92
C LYS A 26 10.80 14.44 -23.38
N ALA A 27 11.63 15.47 -23.51
CA ALA A 27 11.30 16.81 -23.04
C ALA A 27 10.13 17.44 -23.82
N LYS A 28 10.00 17.15 -25.12
CA LYS A 28 8.83 17.57 -25.92
C LYS A 28 7.53 16.87 -25.50
N ARG A 29 7.59 15.58 -25.14
CA ARG A 29 6.44 14.83 -24.57
C ARG A 29 5.98 15.42 -23.24
N GLU A 30 6.91 15.76 -22.36
CA GLU A 30 6.60 16.36 -21.06
C GLU A 30 5.99 17.77 -21.21
N LEU A 31 6.44 18.56 -22.19
CA LEU A 31 5.84 19.87 -22.51
C LEU A 31 4.42 19.74 -23.10
N ALA A 32 4.21 18.78 -24.01
CA ALA A 32 2.90 18.53 -24.61
C ALA A 32 1.87 18.09 -23.57
N GLN A 33 2.27 17.20 -22.64
CA GLN A 33 1.41 16.75 -21.54
C GLN A 33 1.01 17.88 -20.59
N LYS A 34 1.93 18.80 -20.25
CA LYS A 34 1.62 19.97 -19.42
C LYS A 34 0.60 20.92 -20.07
N ASN A 35 0.60 21.00 -21.39
CA ASN A 35 -0.32 21.85 -22.15
C ASN A 35 -1.57 21.09 -22.64
N GLY A 36 -1.81 19.87 -22.15
CA GLY A 36 -2.97 19.05 -22.52
C GLY A 36 -2.99 18.57 -23.98
N GLY A 37 -1.86 18.65 -24.68
CA GLY A 37 -1.71 18.22 -26.07
C GLY A 37 -1.14 16.80 -26.17
N VAL A 38 -1.55 16.08 -27.22
CA VAL A 38 -0.93 14.81 -27.61
C VAL A 38 0.39 15.11 -28.34
N TYR A 39 1.49 14.54 -27.88
CA TYR A 39 2.76 14.62 -28.61
C TYR A 39 2.76 13.58 -29.73
N ASP A 40 2.49 14.05 -30.96
CA ASP A 40 2.63 13.23 -32.17
C ASP A 40 4.10 13.32 -32.62
N ASP A 41 4.85 12.24 -32.41
CA ASP A 41 6.28 12.22 -32.70
C ASP A 41 6.48 12.14 -34.21
N PRO A 42 7.09 13.13 -34.90
CA PRO A 42 7.20 13.14 -36.36
C PRO A 42 8.06 11.99 -36.91
N GLU A 43 8.88 11.40 -36.06
CA GLU A 43 9.76 10.26 -36.36
C GLU A 43 9.10 8.91 -36.04
N TYR A 44 7.90 8.92 -35.44
CA TYR A 44 7.08 7.74 -35.23
C TYR A 44 6.32 7.40 -36.52
N ASP A 45 6.93 6.54 -37.34
CA ASP A 45 6.21 5.89 -38.43
C ASP A 45 5.53 4.60 -37.92
N PRO A 46 4.18 4.54 -37.85
CA PRO A 46 3.46 3.35 -37.44
C PRO A 46 3.61 2.17 -38.41
N ALA A 47 4.10 2.40 -39.65
CA ALA A 47 4.32 1.37 -40.64
C ALA A 47 5.68 0.66 -40.50
N THR A 48 6.70 1.37 -40.02
CA THR A 48 8.09 0.87 -39.99
C THR A 48 8.56 0.46 -38.58
N THR A 49 7.85 0.88 -37.53
CA THR A 49 8.10 0.42 -36.16
C THR A 49 7.55 -0.99 -35.95
N THR A 50 8.44 -1.99 -35.84
CA THR A 50 8.09 -3.34 -35.39
C THR A 50 7.48 -3.28 -33.99
N ARG A 51 6.15 -3.14 -33.92
CA ARG A 51 5.40 -3.28 -32.67
C ARG A 51 5.54 -4.74 -32.23
N MET A 52 6.42 -5.02 -31.27
CA MET A 52 6.54 -6.36 -30.68
C MET A 52 5.23 -6.84 -30.04
N PHE A 53 4.28 -5.92 -29.78
CA PHE A 53 2.95 -6.25 -29.28
C PHE A 53 1.89 -5.33 -29.91
N ARG A 54 0.85 -5.93 -30.50
CA ARG A 54 -0.31 -5.22 -31.06
C ARG A 54 -1.58 -5.68 -30.33
N VAL A 55 -2.22 -4.77 -29.61
CA VAL A 55 -3.58 -4.99 -29.07
C VAL A 55 -4.58 -4.70 -30.19
N SER A 56 -5.26 -5.74 -30.68
CA SER A 56 -6.37 -5.59 -31.63
C SER A 56 -7.62 -5.15 -30.89
N THR A 57 -8.27 -4.07 -31.34
CA THR A 57 -9.57 -3.61 -30.85
C THR A 57 -10.76 -4.27 -31.58
N GLY A 58 -10.50 -5.10 -32.60
CA GLY A 58 -11.51 -5.87 -33.33
C GLY A 58 -11.63 -7.32 -32.85
N PRO A 59 -12.73 -8.02 -33.20
CA PRO A 59 -12.89 -9.44 -32.91
C PRO A 59 -11.72 -10.24 -33.52
N SER A 60 -11.19 -11.19 -32.76
CA SER A 60 -10.03 -12.00 -33.17
C SER A 60 -10.40 -12.84 -34.39
N THR A 61 -9.87 -12.49 -35.56
CA THR A 61 -10.01 -13.29 -36.80
C THR A 61 -8.88 -14.31 -36.86
N LEU A 62 -9.01 -15.39 -36.09
CA LEU A 62 -8.10 -16.53 -36.22
C LEU A 62 -8.58 -17.47 -37.33
N PRO A 63 -7.64 -18.15 -38.03
CA PRO A 63 -7.98 -19.20 -38.97
C PRO A 63 -8.87 -20.27 -38.32
N PRO A 64 -9.82 -20.89 -39.04
CA PRO A 64 -10.63 -21.97 -38.51
C PRO A 64 -9.73 -23.09 -37.97
N GLY A 65 -9.87 -23.41 -36.67
CA GLY A 65 -9.04 -24.39 -35.95
C GLY A 65 -8.03 -23.81 -34.97
N GLN A 66 -7.84 -22.48 -34.93
CA GLN A 66 -7.01 -21.83 -33.90
C GLN A 66 -7.88 -21.24 -32.78
N VAL A 67 -7.64 -21.68 -31.55
CA VAL A 67 -8.29 -21.15 -30.34
C VAL A 67 -7.52 -19.92 -29.87
N ALA A 68 -8.19 -18.78 -29.78
CA ALA A 68 -7.61 -17.57 -29.18
C ALA A 68 -7.45 -17.79 -27.67
N ALA A 69 -6.25 -18.16 -27.24
CA ALA A 69 -5.91 -18.16 -25.81
C ALA A 69 -5.73 -16.71 -25.36
N ARG A 70 -6.55 -16.26 -24.41
CA ARG A 70 -6.35 -14.92 -23.82
C ARG A 70 -5.11 -14.98 -22.96
N ILE A 71 -4.31 -13.92 -22.92
CA ILE A 71 -3.08 -13.85 -22.12
C ILE A 71 -3.38 -14.22 -20.65
N LYS A 72 -4.53 -13.78 -20.09
CA LYS A 72 -4.98 -14.13 -18.74
C LYS A 72 -5.29 -15.62 -18.51
N ASP A 73 -5.47 -16.40 -19.57
CA ASP A 73 -5.74 -17.83 -19.51
C ASP A 73 -4.44 -18.66 -19.59
N ILE A 74 -3.30 -18.07 -19.98
CA ILE A 74 -2.00 -18.75 -20.20
C ILE A 74 -0.84 -18.18 -19.40
N ALA A 75 -0.99 -16.99 -18.81
CA ALA A 75 0.03 -16.35 -17.99
C ALA A 75 -0.40 -16.35 -16.51
N GLN A 76 0.51 -16.77 -15.63
CA GLN A 76 0.38 -16.62 -14.19
C GLN A 76 1.29 -15.50 -13.70
N LEU A 77 0.78 -14.65 -12.82
CA LEU A 77 1.56 -13.58 -12.20
C LEU A 77 2.54 -14.21 -11.20
N GLN A 78 3.85 -14.04 -11.45
CA GLN A 78 4.91 -14.66 -10.66
C GLN A 78 5.00 -14.17 -9.20
N SER A 79 4.35 -13.06 -8.85
CA SER A 79 4.30 -12.52 -7.48
C SER A 79 2.89 -12.61 -6.91
N ALA A 80 2.43 -13.85 -6.73
CA ALA A 80 1.34 -14.14 -5.81
C ALA A 80 1.94 -14.28 -4.41
N ARG A 81 2.10 -13.15 -3.70
CA ARG A 81 2.48 -13.16 -2.28
C ARG A 81 1.27 -12.83 -1.42
N ASP A 82 1.10 -13.60 -0.36
CA ASP A 82 0.13 -13.26 0.67
C ASP A 82 0.66 -12.04 1.44
N ASN A 83 -0.25 -11.10 1.73
CA ASN A 83 0.05 -9.95 2.57
C ASN A 83 -0.49 -10.21 3.97
N GLN A 84 0.38 -10.15 4.97
CA GLN A 84 -0.02 -10.34 6.36
C GLN A 84 -0.57 -9.03 6.91
N LEU A 85 -1.81 -9.08 7.37
CA LEU A 85 -2.47 -7.97 8.03
C LEU A 85 -2.42 -8.17 9.53
N VAL A 86 -2.17 -7.09 10.26
CA VAL A 86 -2.15 -7.07 11.73
C VAL A 86 -2.97 -5.89 12.23
N GLY A 87 -3.75 -6.10 13.29
CA GLY A 87 -4.47 -5.06 13.98
C GLY A 87 -4.53 -5.31 15.48
N TYR A 88 -4.79 -4.23 16.23
CA TYR A 88 -4.97 -4.27 17.67
C TYR A 88 -6.42 -3.95 17.99
N GLY A 89 -7.07 -4.86 18.70
CA GLY A 89 -8.50 -4.83 18.93
C GLY A 89 -8.87 -5.04 20.39
N LEU A 90 -10.17 -4.98 20.63
CA LEU A 90 -10.78 -5.23 21.93
C LEU A 90 -11.92 -6.23 21.76
N VAL A 91 -11.92 -7.26 22.60
CA VAL A 91 -13.05 -8.20 22.73
C VAL A 91 -13.82 -7.88 24.00
N ILE A 92 -15.13 -7.75 23.87
CA ILE A 92 -16.04 -7.42 24.97
C ILE A 92 -17.08 -8.53 25.19
N GLY A 93 -17.71 -8.56 26.36
CA GLY A 93 -18.76 -9.53 26.66
C GLY A 93 -18.23 -10.89 27.07
N LEU A 94 -16.99 -10.96 27.56
CA LEU A 94 -16.41 -12.19 28.08
C LEU A 94 -17.05 -12.56 29.43
N ALA A 95 -17.24 -13.86 29.67
CA ALA A 95 -17.92 -14.38 30.86
C ALA A 95 -16.97 -14.49 32.07
N GLY A 96 -16.26 -13.40 32.39
CA GLY A 96 -15.29 -13.38 33.49
C GLY A 96 -13.92 -13.97 33.13
N THR A 97 -13.66 -14.25 31.85
CA THR A 97 -12.41 -14.82 31.31
C THR A 97 -11.51 -13.82 30.60
N GLY A 98 -11.84 -12.54 30.62
CA GLY A 98 -11.05 -11.44 30.08
C GLY A 98 -9.81 -11.10 30.92
N ASP A 99 -9.11 -10.04 30.52
CA ASP A 99 -7.84 -9.66 31.11
C ASP A 99 -7.98 -9.24 32.59
N SER A 100 -6.99 -9.54 33.41
CA SER A 100 -6.89 -9.01 34.77
C SER A 100 -6.27 -7.61 34.73
N LEU A 101 -6.83 -6.69 35.52
CA LEU A 101 -6.30 -5.31 35.66
C LEU A 101 -4.82 -5.27 36.09
N ARG A 102 -4.30 -6.34 36.70
CA ARG A 102 -2.94 -6.37 37.23
C ARG A 102 -1.86 -6.60 36.17
N ASN A 103 -2.22 -7.04 34.96
CA ASN A 103 -1.25 -7.49 33.96
C ASN A 103 -1.46 -6.93 32.55
N SER A 104 -2.41 -6.00 32.37
CA SER A 104 -2.77 -5.45 31.06
C SER A 104 -2.78 -3.90 31.06
N PRO A 105 -1.60 -3.25 31.09
CA PRO A 105 -1.47 -1.79 31.14
C PRO A 105 -2.12 -1.07 29.95
N PHE A 106 -2.17 -1.72 28.78
CA PHE A 106 -2.85 -1.20 27.58
C PHE A 106 -4.37 -1.18 27.72
N THR A 107 -4.96 -2.18 28.38
CA THR A 107 -6.40 -2.24 28.62
C THR A 107 -6.84 -1.17 29.61
N GLU A 108 -6.03 -0.93 30.65
CA GLU A 108 -6.28 0.16 31.62
C GLU A 108 -6.24 1.54 30.96
N GLN A 109 -5.21 1.81 30.14
CA GLN A 109 -5.09 3.07 29.39
C GLN A 109 -6.25 3.28 28.42
N SER A 110 -6.66 2.23 27.70
CA SER A 110 -7.74 2.31 26.70
C SER A 110 -9.11 2.57 27.35
N ILE A 111 -9.40 1.90 28.48
CA ILE A 111 -10.64 2.11 29.23
C ILE A 111 -10.67 3.51 29.83
N ARG A 112 -9.54 3.99 30.36
CA ARG A 112 -9.44 5.34 30.92
C ARG A 112 -9.70 6.41 29.86
N ALA A 113 -9.07 6.30 28.68
CA ALA A 113 -9.30 7.22 27.57
C ALA A 113 -10.75 7.19 27.07
N MET A 114 -11.40 6.02 27.06
CA MET A 114 -12.81 5.91 26.68
C MET A 114 -13.74 6.59 27.69
N LEU A 115 -13.50 6.39 28.99
CA LEU A 115 -14.33 6.97 30.05
C LEU A 115 -14.11 8.49 30.19
N GLU A 116 -12.88 8.97 29.98
CA GLU A 116 -12.57 10.41 29.85
C GLU A 116 -13.31 11.04 28.67
N ASN A 117 -13.33 10.39 27.50
CA ASN A 117 -14.08 10.86 26.33
C ASN A 117 -15.61 10.88 26.53
N LEU A 118 -16.13 10.03 27.42
CA LEU A 118 -17.56 10.01 27.79
C LEU A 118 -17.90 10.99 28.93
N GLY A 119 -16.93 11.77 29.41
CA GLY A 119 -17.13 12.74 30.49
C GLY A 119 -17.32 12.10 31.87
N ILE A 120 -17.00 10.82 32.01
CA ILE A 120 -17.14 10.08 33.27
C ILE A 120 -15.78 10.12 33.96
N ALA A 121 -15.64 11.01 34.94
CA ALA A 121 -14.48 11.02 35.83
C ALA A 121 -14.50 9.74 36.68
N THR A 122 -13.71 8.73 36.29
CA THR A 122 -13.52 7.56 37.13
C THR A 122 -12.48 7.87 38.20
N GLU A 123 -12.95 8.25 39.39
CA GLU A 123 -12.15 8.11 40.60
C GLU A 123 -11.87 6.62 40.83
N GLY A 124 -10.71 6.14 40.38
CA GLY A 124 -10.09 4.87 40.83
C GLY A 124 -10.96 3.61 40.76
N GLY A 125 -11.98 3.58 39.91
CA GLY A 125 -12.97 2.51 39.85
C GLY A 125 -12.53 1.41 38.89
N SER A 126 -11.91 0.36 39.45
CA SER A 126 -11.66 -0.97 38.86
C SER A 126 -12.73 -1.36 37.82
N ALA A 127 -12.51 -0.96 36.55
CA ALA A 127 -13.34 -1.41 35.45
C ALA A 127 -13.24 -2.94 35.41
N ARG A 128 -14.37 -3.63 35.27
CA ARG A 128 -14.45 -5.10 35.38
C ARG A 128 -13.65 -5.77 34.24
N ALA A 129 -12.32 -5.79 34.35
CA ALA A 129 -11.43 -6.19 33.27
C ALA A 129 -11.64 -7.65 32.87
N LYS A 130 -12.14 -8.50 33.79
CA LYS A 130 -12.51 -9.88 33.47
C LYS A 130 -13.62 -10.05 32.41
N ASN A 131 -14.30 -8.99 31.98
CA ASN A 131 -15.30 -9.06 30.90
C ASN A 131 -14.80 -8.50 29.55
N VAL A 132 -13.54 -8.06 29.50
CA VAL A 132 -12.93 -7.40 28.34
C VAL A 132 -11.50 -7.93 28.15
N ALA A 133 -11.04 -8.09 26.92
CA ALA A 133 -9.65 -8.48 26.63
C ALA A 133 -9.06 -7.64 25.50
N ALA A 134 -7.80 -7.22 25.67
CA ALA A 134 -7.00 -6.69 24.57
C ALA A 134 -6.53 -7.84 23.69
N VAL A 135 -6.67 -7.69 22.36
CA VAL A 135 -6.34 -8.75 21.41
C VAL A 135 -5.50 -8.23 20.25
N ILE A 136 -4.65 -9.11 19.72
CA ILE A 136 -4.06 -8.96 18.39
C ILE A 136 -4.93 -9.74 17.42
N VAL A 137 -5.21 -9.12 16.29
CA VAL A 137 -5.89 -9.73 15.16
C VAL A 137 -4.88 -9.87 14.03
N THR A 138 -4.70 -11.08 13.52
CA THR A 138 -3.86 -11.35 12.36
C THR A 138 -4.71 -11.96 11.25
N ALA A 139 -4.42 -11.58 10.01
CA ALA A 139 -5.07 -12.16 8.85
C ALA A 139 -4.04 -12.35 7.72
N ASN A 140 -4.21 -13.40 6.93
CA ASN A 140 -3.45 -13.57 5.69
C ASN A 140 -4.35 -13.16 4.54
N MET A 141 -4.00 -12.08 3.84
CA MET A 141 -4.73 -11.61 2.67
C MET A 141 -4.10 -12.23 1.41
N PRO A 142 -4.84 -13.10 0.69
CA PRO A 142 -4.37 -13.63 -0.58
C PRO A 142 -4.12 -12.52 -1.61
N PRO A 143 -3.26 -12.73 -2.60
CA PRO A 143 -3.07 -11.78 -3.68
C PRO A 143 -4.34 -11.67 -4.52
N PHE A 144 -4.59 -10.46 -5.06
CA PHE A 144 -5.71 -10.15 -5.96
C PHE A 144 -7.11 -10.26 -5.36
N VAL A 145 -7.23 -10.16 -4.04
CA VAL A 145 -8.52 -10.04 -3.35
C VAL A 145 -9.23 -8.77 -3.77
N GLN A 146 -10.53 -8.87 -4.08
CA GLN A 146 -11.36 -7.72 -4.45
C GLN A 146 -11.89 -6.99 -3.22
N SER A 147 -12.17 -5.69 -3.36
CA SER A 147 -12.82 -4.93 -2.29
C SER A 147 -14.17 -5.54 -1.93
N GLY A 148 -14.42 -5.72 -0.62
CA GLY A 148 -15.61 -6.37 -0.10
C GLY A 148 -15.54 -7.90 0.02
N ALA A 149 -14.43 -8.51 -0.40
CA ALA A 149 -14.18 -9.92 -0.13
C ALA A 149 -14.04 -10.17 1.38
N ARG A 150 -14.46 -11.35 1.82
CA ARG A 150 -14.28 -11.80 3.21
C ARG A 150 -12.98 -12.58 3.31
N ILE A 151 -12.23 -12.32 4.36
CA ILE A 151 -11.01 -13.04 4.72
C ILE A 151 -11.15 -13.56 6.14
N ASP A 152 -10.55 -14.72 6.39
CA ASP A 152 -10.50 -15.29 7.72
C ASP A 152 -9.43 -14.58 8.55
N ILE A 153 -9.69 -14.50 9.85
CA ILE A 153 -8.82 -13.84 10.81
C ILE A 153 -8.55 -14.78 11.99
N ASP A 154 -7.39 -14.63 12.58
CA ASP A 154 -7.00 -15.22 13.84
C ASP A 154 -6.97 -14.14 14.92
N VAL A 155 -7.60 -14.41 16.06
CA VAL A 155 -7.65 -13.48 17.19
C VAL A 155 -6.99 -14.13 18.39
N SER A 156 -6.00 -13.44 18.94
CA SER A 156 -5.23 -13.91 20.10
C SER A 156 -5.25 -12.86 21.21
N SER A 157 -5.40 -13.29 22.46
CA SER A 157 -5.32 -12.35 23.60
C SER A 157 -3.90 -11.82 23.73
N MET A 158 -3.77 -10.52 24.01
CA MET A 158 -2.49 -9.89 24.34
C MET A 158 -2.17 -9.99 25.82
N GLY A 159 -3.20 -10.07 26.66
CA GLY A 159 -3.07 -10.16 28.11
C GLY A 159 -3.20 -11.58 28.65
N ASP A 160 -3.77 -11.68 29.85
CA ASP A 160 -3.95 -12.92 30.62
C ASP A 160 -5.38 -13.47 30.56
N ALA A 161 -6.19 -13.03 29.59
CA ALA A 161 -7.49 -13.63 29.31
C ALA A 161 -7.38 -15.16 29.14
N THR A 162 -8.20 -15.89 29.92
CA THR A 162 -8.23 -17.37 29.89
C THR A 162 -8.99 -17.90 28.68
N SER A 163 -9.95 -17.13 28.15
CA SER A 163 -10.73 -17.49 26.96
C SER A 163 -11.38 -16.28 26.33
N LEU A 164 -11.38 -16.22 25.01
CA LEU A 164 -12.09 -15.23 24.19
C LEU A 164 -13.49 -15.72 23.74
N ALA A 165 -13.86 -16.96 24.08
CA ALA A 165 -15.12 -17.56 23.65
C ALA A 165 -16.33 -16.82 24.23
N GLY A 166 -17.35 -16.62 23.39
CA GLY A 166 -18.56 -15.86 23.73
C GLY A 166 -18.37 -14.34 23.75
N GLY A 167 -17.15 -13.86 23.57
CA GLY A 167 -16.86 -12.44 23.39
C GLY A 167 -17.16 -11.96 21.97
N THR A 168 -17.38 -10.66 21.82
CA THR A 168 -17.54 -9.98 20.54
C THR A 168 -16.34 -9.07 20.28
N LEU A 169 -15.69 -9.24 19.13
CA LEU A 169 -14.63 -8.35 18.67
C LEU A 169 -15.23 -7.02 18.22
N VAL A 170 -14.73 -5.93 18.80
CA VAL A 170 -15.04 -4.57 18.33
C VAL A 170 -14.36 -4.34 16.99
N MET A 171 -14.99 -3.56 16.11
CA MET A 171 -14.44 -3.19 14.80
C MET A 171 -12.97 -2.78 14.91
N THR A 172 -12.11 -3.57 14.27
CA THR A 172 -10.65 -3.44 14.37
C THR A 172 -10.08 -3.24 12.97
N PRO A 173 -9.48 -2.08 12.66
CA PRO A 173 -8.79 -1.89 11.40
C PRO A 173 -7.54 -2.78 11.36
N LEU A 174 -7.30 -3.42 10.22
CA LEU A 174 -6.09 -4.21 9.98
C LEU A 174 -5.17 -3.45 9.02
N LYS A 175 -3.87 -3.52 9.25
CA LYS A 175 -2.85 -2.89 8.40
C LYS A 175 -1.85 -3.93 7.92
N ALA A 176 -1.38 -3.77 6.69
CA ALA A 176 -0.29 -4.57 6.16
C ALA A 176 1.07 -4.08 6.69
N ALA A 177 2.08 -4.94 6.55
CA ALA A 177 3.45 -4.66 7.03
C ALA A 177 4.13 -3.48 6.31
N ASP A 178 3.70 -3.15 5.10
CA ASP A 178 4.12 -1.99 4.31
C ASP A 178 3.36 -0.70 4.67
N GLY A 179 2.37 -0.78 5.56
CA GLY A 179 1.62 0.37 6.08
C GLY A 179 0.52 0.89 5.16
N GLU A 180 0.40 0.36 3.95
CA GLU A 180 -0.70 0.64 3.02
C GLU A 180 -1.59 -0.59 2.82
N ILE A 181 -2.88 -0.37 2.65
CA ILE A 181 -3.87 -1.37 2.21
C ILE A 181 -4.50 -0.89 0.91
#